data_AF-A0A6L7NBU9-F1
#
_entry.id   AF-A0A6L7NBU9-F1
#
_cell.length_a   1.000
_cell.length_b   1.000
_cell.length_c   1.000
_cell.angle_alpha   90.00
_cell.angle_beta   90.00
_cell.angle_gamma   90.00
#
_symmetry.space_group_name_H-M   'P 1'
#
loop_
_entity.id
_entity.type
_entity.pdbx_description
1 polymer ?
#
loop_
_entity_poly.entity_id
_entity_poly.type
_entity_poly.pdbx_seq_one_letter_code
_entity_poly.pdbx_strand_id
1 'polypeptide(L)'
;MSDARVAAIGEILGGAPDHLVERSAEARAAAQGTTVDEVLSAWSGGAALAPAAPPPASAPVAMEAEAPPAPADPTPQEAPQAAFEPVAVAAFEVVEEEEEEIEPIDPAPLADRVRLGARVGAGFGAVLGLVSFVAMAPLMLPRLSEATADGAPAGEVTWTYVAATGVVWLVAGAIINVASRGMGRFRSPAYDTETSWVGSVFSGGFVGLVVGAAFGGVLYATGEASLSGTQLLAVSPLSIMWIWLGWTVLGALIGGLGQAMAQPAALVGTEAEEAREVRKRLTDGLAMPALATLVIAVIVVSFGSLLLRYSGFAPLIAILVSIGTIGFAALMSSRPNLRVTKGEFLVAAAGVGVVLTMLALIAAAVSGDGHEEEAGDPAGHALEYVITDPASR
;
A
#
# COMPACT_ATOMS: atom_id res chain seq x y z
N MET A 1 -2.45 -38.91 -30.56
CA MET A 1 -1.00 -38.81 -30.88
C MET A 1 -0.51 -37.36 -30.81
N SER A 2 -1.39 -36.36 -30.90
CA SER A 2 -1.11 -34.93 -30.68
C SER A 2 -0.58 -34.62 -29.28
N ASP A 3 -1.23 -35.11 -28.24
CA ASP A 3 -0.99 -34.67 -26.85
C ASP A 3 0.40 -35.08 -26.34
N ALA A 4 0.85 -36.28 -26.71
CA ALA A 4 2.20 -36.75 -26.38
C ALA A 4 3.30 -35.95 -27.12
N ARG A 5 2.99 -35.37 -28.30
CA ARG A 5 3.93 -34.51 -29.03
C ARG A 5 3.97 -33.10 -28.45
N VAL A 6 2.82 -32.57 -28.03
CA VAL A 6 2.71 -31.28 -27.35
C VAL A 6 3.54 -31.29 -26.08
N ALA A 7 3.41 -32.32 -25.25
CA ALA A 7 4.20 -32.48 -24.02
C ALA A 7 5.71 -32.58 -24.30
N ALA A 8 6.11 -33.37 -25.31
CA ALA A 8 7.51 -33.50 -25.69
C ALA A 8 8.12 -32.18 -26.21
N ILE A 9 7.33 -31.40 -26.97
CA ILE A 9 7.75 -30.06 -27.43
C ILE A 9 7.83 -29.07 -26.26
N GLY A 10 6.89 -29.15 -25.31
CA GLY A 10 6.93 -28.36 -24.08
C GLY A 10 8.21 -28.58 -23.29
N GLU A 11 8.67 -29.84 -23.22
CA GLU A 11 9.95 -30.20 -22.60
C GLU A 11 11.15 -29.64 -23.37
N ILE A 12 11.16 -29.75 -24.70
CA ILE A 12 12.21 -29.18 -25.58
C ILE A 12 12.29 -27.64 -25.44
N LEU A 13 11.15 -26.98 -25.25
CA LEU A 13 11.04 -25.53 -25.08
C LEU A 13 11.29 -25.04 -23.64
N GLY A 14 11.89 -25.87 -22.78
CA GLY A 14 12.30 -25.50 -21.43
C GLY A 14 11.20 -25.65 -20.37
N GLY A 15 10.29 -26.61 -20.55
CA GLY A 15 9.20 -26.89 -19.61
C GLY A 15 7.97 -26.00 -19.82
N ALA A 16 7.69 -25.62 -21.08
CA ALA A 16 6.50 -24.87 -21.42
C ALA A 16 5.23 -25.73 -21.22
N PRO A 17 4.20 -25.23 -20.51
CA PRO A 17 2.91 -25.90 -20.36
C PRO A 17 2.24 -26.24 -21.71
N ASP A 18 1.56 -27.39 -21.77
CA ASP A 18 0.93 -27.93 -23.00
C ASP A 18 0.01 -26.94 -23.71
N HIS A 19 -0.85 -26.24 -22.95
CA HIS A 19 -1.79 -25.25 -23.50
C HIS A 19 -1.12 -24.04 -24.16
N LEU A 20 0.12 -23.70 -23.78
CA LEU A 20 0.88 -22.61 -24.42
C LEU A 20 1.50 -23.08 -25.74
N VAL A 21 1.96 -24.33 -25.78
CA VAL A 21 2.48 -24.95 -26.99
C VAL A 21 1.37 -25.05 -28.04
N GLU A 22 0.17 -25.50 -27.64
CA GLU A 22 -1.01 -25.59 -28.50
C GLU A 22 -1.43 -24.21 -29.05
N ARG A 23 -1.64 -23.22 -28.19
CA ARG A 23 -2.04 -21.86 -28.61
C ARG A 23 -0.99 -21.22 -29.52
N SER A 24 0.29 -21.48 -29.27
CA SER A 24 1.38 -20.95 -30.10
C SER A 24 1.50 -21.66 -31.45
N ALA A 25 1.10 -22.94 -31.54
CA ALA A 25 1.05 -23.70 -32.78
C ALA A 25 -0.16 -23.26 -33.61
N GLU A 26 -1.32 -23.07 -33.00
CA GLU A 26 -2.53 -22.53 -33.64
C GLU A 26 -2.32 -21.13 -34.22
N ALA A 27 -1.70 -20.22 -33.46
CA ALA A 27 -1.42 -18.87 -33.94
C ALA A 27 -0.48 -18.86 -35.16
N ARG A 28 0.50 -19.77 -35.21
CA ARG A 28 1.42 -19.88 -36.35
C ARG A 28 0.80 -20.59 -37.54
N ALA A 29 -0.03 -21.59 -37.30
CA ALA A 29 -0.83 -22.25 -38.33
C ALA A 29 -1.71 -21.21 -39.05
N ALA A 30 -2.40 -20.36 -38.28
CA ALA A 30 -3.21 -19.27 -38.82
C ALA A 30 -2.37 -18.23 -39.58
N ALA A 31 -1.21 -17.83 -39.06
CA ALA A 31 -0.35 -16.83 -39.70
C ALA A 31 0.33 -17.33 -40.99
N GLN A 32 0.61 -18.63 -41.09
CA GLN A 32 1.30 -19.23 -42.23
C GLN A 32 0.34 -19.95 -43.21
N GLY A 33 -0.96 -20.01 -42.90
CA GLY A 33 -1.95 -20.72 -43.69
C GLY A 33 -1.70 -22.24 -43.75
N THR A 34 -1.07 -22.80 -42.71
CA THR A 34 -0.72 -24.22 -42.58
C THR A 34 -1.56 -24.89 -41.48
N THR A 35 -1.41 -26.20 -41.28
CA THR A 35 -2.10 -26.95 -40.22
C THR A 35 -1.29 -26.95 -38.92
N VAL A 36 -1.97 -27.09 -37.78
CA VAL A 36 -1.32 -27.16 -36.46
C VAL A 36 -0.33 -28.33 -36.38
N ASP A 37 -0.68 -29.48 -36.97
CA ASP A 37 0.18 -30.67 -37.01
C ASP A 37 1.47 -30.46 -37.81
N GLU A 38 1.44 -29.65 -38.87
CA GLU A 38 2.64 -29.29 -39.66
C GLU A 38 3.60 -28.40 -38.84
N VAL A 39 3.06 -27.46 -38.06
CA VAL A 39 3.85 -26.61 -37.16
C VAL A 39 4.48 -27.43 -36.04
N LEU A 40 3.71 -28.32 -35.40
CA LEU A 40 4.22 -29.22 -34.35
C LEU A 40 5.27 -30.19 -34.91
N SER A 41 5.06 -30.69 -36.12
CA SER A 41 6.04 -31.56 -36.82
C SER A 41 7.36 -30.83 -37.07
N ALA A 42 7.31 -29.57 -37.55
CA ALA A 42 8.49 -28.73 -37.76
C ALA A 42 9.27 -28.47 -36.46
N TRP A 43 8.58 -28.36 -35.32
CA TRP A 43 9.22 -28.19 -34.01
C TRP A 43 9.81 -29.46 -33.43
N SER A 44 9.22 -30.61 -33.75
CA SER A 44 9.76 -31.93 -33.37
C SER A 44 10.94 -32.40 -34.23
N GLY A 45 11.47 -31.54 -35.11
CA GLY A 45 12.62 -31.84 -35.98
C GLY A 45 12.27 -32.24 -37.43
N GLY A 46 11.02 -32.08 -37.85
CA GLY A 46 10.60 -32.20 -39.25
C GLY A 46 11.11 -31.06 -40.14
N ALA A 47 11.07 -31.24 -41.47
CA ALA A 47 11.58 -30.27 -42.45
C ALA A 47 11.02 -28.85 -42.21
N ALA A 48 11.91 -27.85 -42.30
CA ALA A 48 11.57 -26.46 -42.02
C ALA A 48 10.47 -25.94 -42.96
N LEU A 49 9.42 -25.36 -42.38
CA LEU A 49 8.39 -24.62 -43.11
C LEU A 49 9.03 -23.43 -43.83
N ALA A 50 8.69 -23.26 -45.11
CA ALA A 50 9.18 -22.13 -45.89
C ALA A 50 8.69 -20.80 -45.27
N PRO A 51 9.52 -19.74 -45.27
CA PRO A 51 9.12 -18.45 -44.69
C PRO A 51 7.91 -17.87 -45.40
N ALA A 52 6.94 -17.39 -44.62
CA ALA A 52 5.72 -16.75 -45.12
C ALA A 52 6.04 -15.49 -45.93
N ALA A 53 5.36 -15.33 -47.06
CA ALA A 53 5.36 -14.09 -47.83
C ALA A 53 4.68 -12.95 -47.02
N PRO A 54 5.09 -11.68 -47.18
CA PRO A 54 4.49 -10.57 -46.44
C PRO A 54 2.98 -10.46 -46.70
N PRO A 55 2.16 -10.18 -45.68
CA PRO A 55 0.71 -10.08 -45.84
C PRO A 55 0.32 -8.89 -46.74
N PRO A 56 -0.63 -9.05 -47.68
CA PRO A 56 -1.16 -7.94 -48.46
C PRO A 56 -1.98 -6.98 -47.57
N ALA A 57 -1.84 -5.68 -47.85
CA ALA A 57 -2.50 -4.59 -47.16
C ALA A 57 -4.04 -4.71 -47.22
N SER A 58 -4.67 -4.50 -46.06
CA SER A 58 -6.10 -4.57 -45.83
C SER A 58 -6.89 -3.55 -46.66
N ALA A 59 -7.74 -4.05 -47.56
CA ALA A 59 -8.86 -3.29 -48.12
C ALA A 59 -10.17 -3.72 -47.42
N PRO A 60 -11.11 -2.79 -47.17
CA PRO A 60 -12.28 -3.05 -46.35
C PRO A 60 -13.33 -3.86 -47.12
N VAL A 61 -13.79 -4.96 -46.53
CA VAL A 61 -14.92 -5.73 -47.07
C VAL A 61 -16.21 -5.15 -46.50
N ALA A 62 -17.04 -4.67 -47.42
CA ALA A 62 -18.40 -4.23 -47.17
C ALA A 62 -19.28 -5.40 -46.72
N MET A 63 -20.07 -5.21 -45.67
CA MET A 63 -21.13 -6.13 -45.28
C MET A 63 -22.47 -5.52 -45.67
N GLU A 64 -23.17 -6.25 -46.52
CA GLU A 64 -24.43 -5.95 -47.17
C GLU A 64 -25.56 -5.92 -46.14
N ALA A 65 -26.37 -4.85 -46.17
CA ALA A 65 -27.50 -4.63 -45.30
C ALA A 65 -28.77 -5.21 -45.96
N GLU A 66 -29.42 -6.18 -45.31
CA GLU A 66 -30.76 -6.62 -45.68
C GLU A 66 -31.80 -5.97 -44.76
N ALA A 67 -32.83 -5.41 -45.41
CA ALA A 67 -33.84 -4.54 -44.83
C ALA A 67 -35.05 -5.32 -44.23
N PRO A 68 -35.82 -4.71 -43.31
CA PRO A 68 -36.90 -5.33 -42.54
C PRO A 68 -38.28 -5.20 -43.21
N PRO A 69 -39.31 -5.91 -42.70
CA PRO A 69 -40.67 -5.39 -42.76
C PRO A 69 -41.33 -5.25 -41.37
N ALA A 70 -41.95 -4.09 -41.17
CA ALA A 70 -42.88 -3.73 -40.09
C ALA A 70 -44.35 -3.93 -40.56
N PRO A 71 -45.38 -3.36 -39.91
CA PRO A 71 -46.09 -3.80 -38.71
C PRO A 71 -47.63 -3.94 -38.94
N ALA A 72 -48.39 -4.53 -38.00
CA ALA A 72 -49.82 -4.20 -37.78
C ALA A 72 -50.41 -4.84 -36.49
N ASP A 73 -50.80 -3.98 -35.55
CA ASP A 73 -51.83 -4.18 -34.51
C ASP A 73 -53.19 -3.69 -35.09
N PRO A 74 -54.42 -3.94 -34.56
CA PRO A 74 -54.76 -3.82 -33.13
C PRO A 74 -55.82 -4.82 -32.54
N THR A 75 -55.85 -4.83 -31.21
CA THR A 75 -56.88 -5.30 -30.23
C THR A 75 -58.36 -5.10 -30.62
N PRO A 76 -59.33 -5.82 -29.99
CA PRO A 76 -60.05 -5.25 -28.83
C PRO A 76 -60.44 -6.23 -27.68
N GLN A 77 -60.09 -5.83 -26.45
CA GLN A 77 -60.93 -5.62 -25.26
C GLN A 77 -62.20 -6.48 -25.02
N GLU A 78 -62.22 -7.25 -23.92
CA GLU A 78 -63.43 -7.43 -23.09
C GLU A 78 -63.06 -7.74 -21.62
N ALA A 79 -63.53 -6.88 -20.72
CA ALA A 79 -63.70 -7.12 -19.28
C ALA A 79 -65.19 -6.84 -19.00
N PRO A 80 -65.85 -7.52 -18.04
CA PRO A 80 -65.97 -6.92 -16.71
C PRO A 80 -66.10 -7.89 -15.51
N GLN A 81 -65.49 -7.48 -14.39
CA GLN A 81 -66.01 -7.46 -12.99
C GLN A 81 -66.56 -8.76 -12.35
N ALA A 82 -66.55 -8.99 -11.04
CA ALA A 82 -65.89 -8.49 -9.84
C ALA A 82 -66.52 -9.31 -8.71
N ALA A 83 -65.75 -9.93 -7.81
CA ALA A 83 -66.23 -10.30 -6.46
C ALA A 83 -65.04 -10.67 -5.54
N PHE A 84 -64.69 -9.72 -4.69
CA PHE A 84 -64.08 -9.83 -3.36
C PHE A 84 -64.77 -10.95 -2.53
N GLU A 85 -64.19 -11.70 -1.58
CA GLU A 85 -63.11 -11.51 -0.60
C GLU A 85 -62.81 -12.89 0.09
N PRO A 86 -61.87 -13.06 1.04
CA PRO A 86 -60.85 -14.11 1.01
C PRO A 86 -60.95 -15.12 2.18
N VAL A 87 -60.00 -16.08 2.24
CA VAL A 87 -59.20 -16.51 3.43
C VAL A 87 -58.86 -18.01 3.39
N ALA A 88 -57.56 -18.28 3.61
CA ALA A 88 -56.87 -19.57 3.81
C ALA A 88 -56.77 -20.44 2.54
N VAL A 89 -55.59 -20.83 2.06
CA VAL A 89 -54.64 -21.69 2.77
C VAL A 89 -53.20 -21.37 2.30
N ALA A 90 -52.27 -21.44 3.23
CA ALA A 90 -50.83 -21.39 3.00
C ALA A 90 -50.38 -22.32 1.86
N ALA A 91 -49.90 -21.73 0.78
CA ALA A 91 -48.92 -22.34 -0.11
C ALA A 91 -47.66 -21.50 0.03
N PHE A 92 -46.60 -22.09 0.57
CA PHE A 92 -45.25 -21.56 0.39
C PHE A 92 -45.00 -21.59 -1.12
N GLU A 93 -45.21 -20.45 -1.76
CA GLU A 93 -44.64 -20.15 -3.07
C GLU A 93 -43.13 -20.19 -2.86
N VAL A 94 -42.55 -21.32 -3.26
CA VAL A 94 -41.15 -21.38 -3.65
C VAL A 94 -41.05 -20.35 -4.75
N VAL A 95 -40.64 -19.15 -4.38
CA VAL A 95 -40.05 -18.18 -5.30
C VAL A 95 -38.86 -18.92 -5.86
N GLU A 96 -39.06 -19.51 -7.04
CA GLU A 96 -38.01 -19.82 -7.98
C GLU A 96 -37.28 -18.48 -8.13
N GLU A 97 -36.13 -18.35 -7.46
CA GLU A 97 -35.14 -17.34 -7.81
C GLU A 97 -34.86 -17.61 -9.29
N GLU A 98 -35.58 -16.93 -10.18
CA GLU A 98 -35.05 -16.58 -11.48
C GLU A 98 -33.69 -15.95 -11.15
N GLU A 99 -32.63 -16.72 -11.40
CA GLU A 99 -31.29 -16.21 -11.59
C GLU A 99 -31.42 -15.13 -12.66
N GLU A 100 -31.70 -13.91 -12.21
CA GLU A 100 -31.72 -12.70 -13.02
C GLU A 100 -30.36 -12.71 -13.71
N GLU A 101 -30.35 -13.04 -14.99
CA GLU A 101 -29.16 -13.10 -15.82
C GLU A 101 -28.54 -11.71 -15.76
N ILE A 102 -27.58 -11.57 -14.84
CA ILE A 102 -26.92 -10.30 -14.55
C ILE A 102 -26.29 -9.88 -15.86
N GLU A 103 -26.87 -8.89 -16.53
CA GLU A 103 -26.26 -8.27 -17.70
C GLU A 103 -24.79 -8.01 -17.33
N PRO A 104 -23.81 -8.50 -18.11
CA PRO A 104 -22.41 -8.33 -17.78
C PRO A 104 -22.09 -6.84 -17.72
N ILE A 105 -22.01 -6.33 -16.48
CA ILE A 105 -21.75 -4.93 -16.22
C ILE A 105 -20.28 -4.70 -16.56
N ASP A 106 -20.03 -3.94 -17.61
CA ASP A 106 -18.66 -3.64 -18.02
C ASP A 106 -17.97 -2.78 -16.93
N PRO A 107 -16.77 -3.15 -16.45
CA PRO A 107 -16.13 -2.44 -15.35
C PRO A 107 -15.77 -1.01 -15.76
N ALA A 108 -15.92 -0.07 -14.81
CA ALA A 108 -15.56 1.32 -15.06
C ALA A 108 -14.08 1.45 -15.46
N PRO A 109 -13.74 2.36 -16.38
CA PRO A 109 -12.37 2.56 -16.84
C PRO A 109 -11.46 2.91 -15.66
N LEU A 110 -10.23 2.41 -15.69
CA LEU A 110 -9.28 2.56 -14.59
C LEU A 110 -9.07 4.04 -14.18
N ALA A 111 -9.00 4.94 -15.17
CA ALA A 111 -8.81 6.36 -14.93
C ALA A 111 -9.93 6.97 -14.06
N ASP A 112 -11.17 6.56 -14.27
CA ASP A 112 -12.31 7.08 -13.51
C ASP A 112 -12.35 6.50 -12.10
N ARG A 113 -12.00 5.21 -11.94
CA ARG A 113 -11.85 4.59 -10.61
C ARG A 113 -10.73 5.22 -9.81
N VAL A 114 -9.58 5.49 -10.43
CA VAL A 114 -8.45 6.19 -9.78
C VAL A 114 -8.83 7.62 -9.42
N ARG A 115 -9.52 8.36 -10.30
CA ARG A 115 -10.01 9.72 -10.00
C ARG A 115 -11.03 9.72 -8.87
N LEU A 116 -11.94 8.75 -8.85
CA LEU A 116 -12.89 8.59 -7.76
C LEU A 116 -12.17 8.30 -6.45
N GLY A 117 -11.26 7.32 -6.45
CA GLY A 117 -10.43 6.98 -5.31
C GLY A 117 -9.65 8.17 -4.76
N ALA A 118 -9.06 8.97 -5.65
CA ALA A 118 -8.31 10.17 -5.30
C ALA A 118 -9.22 11.27 -4.72
N ARG A 119 -10.43 11.48 -5.27
CA ARG A 119 -11.38 12.46 -4.72
C ARG A 119 -11.88 12.06 -3.32
N VAL A 120 -12.24 10.79 -3.15
CA VAL A 120 -12.66 10.25 -1.86
C VAL A 120 -11.50 10.33 -0.88
N GLY A 121 -10.31 9.93 -1.31
CA GLY A 121 -9.10 10.00 -0.50
C GLY A 121 -8.73 11.42 -0.10
N ALA A 122 -8.89 12.40 -0.99
CA ALA A 122 -8.68 13.81 -0.68
C ALA A 122 -9.67 14.30 0.38
N GLY A 123 -10.95 13.92 0.27
CA GLY A 123 -11.98 14.27 1.25
C GLY A 123 -11.69 13.67 2.63
N PHE A 124 -11.37 12.39 2.70
CA PHE A 124 -10.97 11.76 3.97
C PHE A 124 -9.67 12.33 4.52
N GLY A 125 -8.68 12.60 3.66
CA GLY A 125 -7.43 13.27 4.03
C GLY A 125 -7.68 14.65 4.63
N ALA A 126 -8.55 15.46 4.02
CA ALA A 126 -8.95 16.77 4.54
C ALA A 126 -9.54 16.70 5.95
N VAL A 127 -10.47 15.77 6.15
CA VAL A 127 -11.15 15.56 7.44
C VAL A 127 -10.15 15.07 8.48
N LEU A 128 -9.35 14.05 8.16
CA LEU A 128 -8.36 13.49 9.07
C LEU A 128 -7.25 14.50 9.39
N GLY A 129 -6.86 15.35 8.45
CA GLY A 129 -5.90 16.43 8.69
C GLY A 129 -6.43 17.47 9.67
N LEU A 130 -7.71 17.84 9.55
CA LEU A 130 -8.36 18.74 10.51
C LEU A 130 -8.44 18.10 11.91
N VAL A 131 -8.87 16.83 11.97
CA VAL A 131 -8.96 16.07 13.23
C VAL A 131 -7.58 15.92 13.88
N SER A 132 -6.55 15.60 13.09
CA SER A 132 -5.19 15.43 13.57
C SER A 132 -4.60 16.73 14.08
N PHE A 133 -4.89 17.87 13.44
CA PHE A 133 -4.51 19.18 13.93
C PHE A 133 -5.13 19.48 15.30
N VAL A 134 -6.43 19.24 15.46
CA VAL A 134 -7.13 19.44 16.75
C VAL A 134 -6.59 18.49 17.82
N ALA A 135 -6.34 17.22 17.47
CA ALA A 135 -5.81 16.22 18.40
C ALA A 135 -4.37 16.53 18.84
N MET A 136 -3.55 17.12 17.96
CA MET A 136 -2.14 17.44 18.23
C MET A 136 -1.97 18.82 18.90
N ALA A 137 -2.97 19.69 18.81
CA ALA A 137 -2.90 21.05 19.36
C ALA A 137 -2.51 21.09 20.86
N PRO A 138 -3.05 20.26 21.78
CA PRO A 138 -2.66 20.29 23.19
C PRO A 138 -1.21 19.86 23.44
N LEU A 139 -0.64 19.05 22.54
CA LEU A 139 0.75 18.58 22.63
C LEU A 139 1.74 19.56 21.99
N MET A 140 1.28 20.35 21.02
CA MET A 140 2.08 21.34 20.31
C MET A 140 2.09 22.67 21.04
N LEU A 141 0.95 23.15 21.57
CA LEU A 141 0.83 24.48 22.20
C LEU A 141 1.91 24.75 23.27
N PRO A 142 2.19 23.83 24.22
CA PRO A 142 3.24 24.04 25.22
C PRO A 142 4.66 24.05 24.64
N ARG A 143 4.85 23.54 23.42
CA ARG A 143 6.15 23.41 22.72
C ARG A 143 6.39 24.51 21.67
N LEU A 144 5.49 25.49 21.55
CA LEU A 144 5.61 26.63 20.63
C LEU A 144 6.38 27.82 21.22
N SER A 145 7.14 27.62 22.30
CA SER A 145 7.91 28.68 22.95
C SER A 145 9.20 29.05 22.21
N GLU A 146 9.61 28.24 21.23
CA GLU A 146 10.84 28.45 20.48
C GLU A 146 10.57 29.34 19.26
N ALA A 147 11.50 30.26 18.98
CA ALA A 147 11.41 31.16 17.84
C ALA A 147 12.35 30.71 16.73
N THR A 148 11.91 30.77 15.47
CA THR A 148 12.79 30.60 14.30
C THR A 148 13.79 31.74 14.18
N ALA A 149 14.73 31.65 13.22
CA ALA A 149 15.67 32.73 12.94
C ALA A 149 14.98 34.08 12.63
N ASP A 150 13.77 34.01 12.08
CA ASP A 150 12.92 35.16 11.75
C ASP A 150 12.03 35.64 12.93
N GLY A 151 12.16 35.05 14.12
CA GLY A 151 11.38 35.42 15.30
C GLY A 151 9.93 34.89 15.32
N ALA A 152 9.55 34.02 14.38
CA ALA A 152 8.23 33.42 14.34
C ALA A 152 8.13 32.25 15.34
N PRO A 153 6.97 32.03 16.00
CA PRO A 153 6.80 30.87 16.88
C PRO A 153 6.96 29.58 16.07
N ALA A 154 7.69 28.62 16.63
CA ALA A 154 8.07 27.38 15.98
C ALA A 154 7.80 26.18 16.88
N GLY A 155 7.49 25.04 16.26
CA GLY A 155 7.37 23.76 16.93
C GLY A 155 8.60 22.90 16.68
N GLU A 156 9.09 22.25 17.73
CA GLU A 156 10.18 21.28 17.60
C GLU A 156 9.74 20.03 16.81
N VAL A 157 10.51 19.69 15.78
CA VAL A 157 10.37 18.48 14.97
C VAL A 157 11.52 17.54 15.29
N THR A 158 11.30 16.67 16.26
CA THR A 158 12.25 15.62 16.63
C THR A 158 12.02 14.34 15.80
N TRP A 159 12.96 13.41 15.82
CA TRP A 159 12.76 12.07 15.24
C TRP A 159 11.51 11.34 15.78
N THR A 160 11.16 11.56 17.05
CA THR A 160 9.93 11.01 17.65
C THR A 160 8.67 11.58 17.01
N TYR A 161 8.70 12.84 16.57
CA TYR A 161 7.62 13.45 15.80
C TYR A 161 7.50 12.77 14.43
N VAL A 162 8.61 12.51 13.73
CA VAL A 162 8.61 11.75 12.46
C VAL A 162 7.99 10.36 12.64
N ALA A 163 8.40 9.63 13.69
CA ALA A 163 7.83 8.31 14.00
C ALA A 163 6.33 8.41 14.32
N ALA A 164 5.91 9.39 15.12
CA ALA A 164 4.50 9.62 15.44
C ALA A 164 3.67 9.95 14.19
N THR A 165 4.19 10.78 13.28
CA THR A 165 3.52 11.05 12.00
C THR A 165 3.39 9.79 11.14
N GLY A 166 4.39 8.91 11.12
CA GLY A 166 4.31 7.61 10.46
C GLY A 166 3.17 6.72 11.01
N VAL A 167 3.01 6.66 12.34
CA VAL A 167 1.94 5.90 12.99
C VAL A 167 0.56 6.49 12.70
N VAL A 168 0.43 7.82 12.77
CA VAL A 168 -0.82 8.52 12.43
C VAL A 168 -1.21 8.22 10.98
N TRP A 169 -0.24 8.28 10.07
CA TRP A 169 -0.47 8.00 8.66
C TRP A 169 -0.73 6.51 8.36
N LEU A 170 -0.21 5.57 9.16
CA LEU A 170 -0.60 4.16 9.08
C LEU A 170 -2.10 4.02 9.32
N VAL A 171 -2.63 4.60 10.39
CA VAL A 171 -4.06 4.53 10.71
C VAL A 171 -4.89 5.28 9.66
N ALA A 172 -4.46 6.51 9.32
CA ALA A 172 -5.15 7.32 8.31
C ALA A 172 -5.19 6.61 6.95
N GLY A 173 -4.08 6.01 6.52
CA GLY A 173 -4.00 5.30 5.26
C GLY A 173 -4.91 4.07 5.21
N ALA A 174 -5.03 3.33 6.32
CA ALA A 174 -5.98 2.22 6.42
C ALA A 174 -7.43 2.71 6.26
N ILE A 175 -7.81 3.78 6.97
CA ILE A 175 -9.15 4.38 6.89
C ILE A 175 -9.43 4.89 5.48
N ILE A 176 -8.51 5.67 4.91
CA ILE A 176 -8.63 6.26 3.58
C ILE A 176 -8.78 5.16 2.52
N ASN A 177 -7.95 4.11 2.57
CA ASN A 177 -8.01 3.06 1.57
C ASN A 177 -9.30 2.23 1.66
N VAL A 178 -9.76 1.89 2.88
CA VAL A 178 -11.04 1.20 3.07
C VAL A 178 -12.19 2.06 2.56
N ALA A 179 -12.19 3.35 2.87
CA ALA A 179 -13.20 4.27 2.39
C ALA A 179 -13.17 4.43 0.85
N SER A 180 -11.99 4.67 0.27
CA SER A 180 -11.82 4.87 -1.17
C SER A 180 -12.22 3.65 -1.99
N ARG A 181 -11.94 2.43 -1.50
CA ARG A 181 -12.36 1.18 -2.17
C ARG A 181 -13.84 0.90 -1.97
N GLY A 182 -14.35 1.13 -0.76
CA GLY A 182 -15.75 0.91 -0.42
C GLY A 182 -16.72 1.96 -0.96
N MET A 183 -16.24 3.05 -1.56
CA MET A 183 -17.12 4.11 -2.09
C MET A 183 -17.64 3.80 -3.51
N GLY A 184 -16.96 2.93 -4.26
CA GLY A 184 -17.33 2.56 -5.63
C GLY A 184 -18.76 2.01 -5.73
N ARG A 185 -19.11 1.07 -4.84
CA ARG A 185 -20.43 0.44 -4.75
C ARG A 185 -21.60 1.43 -4.59
N PHE A 186 -21.38 2.58 -3.95
CA PHE A 186 -22.43 3.58 -3.74
C PHE A 186 -22.68 4.43 -4.99
N ARG A 187 -21.76 4.42 -5.96
CA ARG A 187 -21.89 5.19 -7.20
C ARG A 187 -22.57 4.38 -8.29
N SER A 188 -22.04 3.19 -8.58
CA SER A 188 -22.70 2.18 -9.39
C SER A 188 -21.96 0.84 -9.25
N PRO A 189 -22.62 -0.29 -9.57
CA PRO A 189 -21.98 -1.62 -9.54
C PRO A 189 -20.69 -1.70 -10.37
N ALA A 190 -20.60 -0.95 -11.46
CA ALA A 190 -19.41 -0.90 -12.33
C ALA A 190 -18.12 -0.36 -11.65
N TYR A 191 -18.25 0.39 -10.56
CA TYR A 191 -17.11 0.91 -9.77
C TYR A 191 -16.77 0.00 -8.59
N ASP A 192 -17.51 -1.08 -8.38
CA ASP A 192 -17.25 -1.96 -7.26
C ASP A 192 -15.95 -2.74 -7.45
N THR A 193 -15.31 -3.07 -6.34
CA THR A 193 -14.00 -3.72 -6.34
C THR A 193 -14.00 -4.93 -5.43
N GLU A 194 -13.29 -6.00 -5.82
CA GLU A 194 -13.05 -7.14 -4.95
C GLU A 194 -12.23 -6.65 -3.76
N THR A 195 -12.89 -6.48 -2.62
CA THR A 195 -12.26 -5.96 -1.40
C THR A 195 -12.33 -6.98 -0.29
N SER A 196 -11.16 -7.48 0.13
CA SER A 196 -11.05 -8.05 1.46
C SER A 196 -10.83 -6.90 2.45
N TRP A 197 -11.64 -6.87 3.52
CA TRP A 197 -11.51 -5.84 4.57
C TRP A 197 -10.09 -5.84 5.15
N VAL A 198 -9.58 -7.03 5.47
CA VAL A 198 -8.22 -7.24 5.98
C VAL A 198 -7.18 -6.73 4.96
N GLY A 199 -7.27 -7.13 3.69
CA GLY A 199 -6.31 -6.73 2.66
C GLY A 199 -6.30 -5.22 2.40
N SER A 200 -7.46 -4.56 2.51
CA SER A 200 -7.59 -3.11 2.33
C SER A 200 -7.04 -2.34 3.52
N VAL A 201 -7.25 -2.83 4.74
CA VAL A 201 -6.65 -2.26 5.96
C VAL A 201 -5.12 -2.38 5.90
N PHE A 202 -4.59 -3.57 5.60
CA PHE A 202 -3.14 -3.79 5.53
C PHE A 202 -2.46 -2.99 4.42
N SER A 203 -2.99 -3.03 3.19
CA SER A 203 -2.41 -2.27 2.07
C SER A 203 -2.51 -0.76 2.28
N GLY A 204 -3.64 -0.27 2.80
CA GLY A 204 -3.84 1.14 3.13
C GLY A 204 -2.91 1.60 4.23
N GLY A 205 -2.78 0.80 5.30
CA GLY A 205 -1.87 1.09 6.40
C GLY A 205 -0.41 1.09 5.99
N PHE A 206 -0.01 0.16 5.11
CA PHE A 206 1.34 0.12 4.57
C PHE A 206 1.67 1.37 3.73
N VAL A 207 0.82 1.71 2.76
CA VAL A 207 0.99 2.91 1.94
C VAL A 207 0.97 4.17 2.81
N GLY A 208 0.04 4.23 3.76
CA GLY A 208 -0.04 5.29 4.76
C GLY A 208 1.26 5.47 5.51
N LEU A 209 1.80 4.39 6.09
CA LEU A 209 3.06 4.42 6.83
C LEU A 209 4.22 4.95 5.97
N VAL A 210 4.37 4.45 4.74
CA VAL A 210 5.43 4.92 3.80
C VAL A 210 5.28 6.41 3.51
N VAL A 211 4.06 6.84 3.18
CA VAL A 211 3.72 8.24 2.90
C VAL A 211 3.98 9.12 4.13
N GLY A 212 3.59 8.67 5.31
CA GLY A 212 3.77 9.39 6.56
C GLY A 212 5.21 9.52 7.00
N ALA A 213 6.00 8.47 6.82
CA ALA A 213 7.43 8.51 7.08
C ALA A 213 8.14 9.47 6.12
N ALA A 214 7.78 9.45 4.83
CA ALA A 214 8.29 10.41 3.84
C ALA A 214 7.89 11.84 4.19
N PHE A 215 6.62 12.07 4.55
CA PHE A 215 6.12 13.38 4.96
C PHE A 215 6.81 13.92 6.21
N GLY A 216 6.92 13.10 7.26
CA GLY A 216 7.64 13.46 8.49
C GLY A 216 9.11 13.73 8.24
N GLY A 217 9.76 12.94 7.37
CA GLY A 217 11.15 13.15 6.96
C GLY A 217 11.36 14.47 6.21
N VAL A 218 10.42 14.84 5.33
CA VAL A 218 10.42 16.15 4.65
C VAL A 218 10.29 17.27 5.68
N LEU A 219 9.30 17.19 6.59
CA LEU A 219 9.13 18.20 7.64
C LEU A 219 10.39 18.38 8.49
N TYR A 220 11.05 17.28 8.85
CA TYR A 220 12.31 17.30 9.59
C TYR A 220 13.45 17.95 8.79
N ALA A 221 13.57 17.62 7.50
CA ALA A 221 14.63 18.16 6.64
C ALA A 221 14.43 19.64 6.28
N THR A 222 13.19 20.12 6.27
CA THR A 222 12.86 21.53 6.01
C THR A 222 12.87 22.42 7.26
N GLY A 223 13.10 21.84 8.44
CA GLY A 223 13.21 22.60 9.68
C GLY A 223 14.45 23.50 9.68
N GLU A 224 14.40 24.57 10.47
CA GLU A 224 15.56 25.37 10.80
C GLU A 224 16.25 24.79 12.04
N ALA A 225 17.58 24.68 12.01
CA ALA A 225 18.32 24.18 13.16
C ALA A 225 18.31 25.20 14.32
N SER A 226 17.77 24.80 15.47
CA SER A 226 17.84 25.51 16.74
C SER A 226 19.26 25.50 17.31
N LEU A 227 19.53 26.41 18.26
CA LEU A 227 20.78 26.47 19.04
C LEU A 227 21.04 25.17 19.82
N SER A 228 19.99 24.42 20.17
CA SER A 228 20.06 23.11 20.82
C SER A 228 20.27 21.94 19.84
N GLY A 229 20.36 22.20 18.53
CA GLY A 229 20.51 21.19 17.48
C GLY A 229 19.21 20.49 17.07
N THR A 230 18.06 20.90 17.60
CA THR A 230 16.73 20.42 17.20
C THR A 230 16.22 21.13 15.95
N GLN A 231 15.37 20.48 15.14
CA GLN A 231 14.78 21.10 13.96
C GLN A 231 13.50 21.85 14.35
N LEU A 232 13.36 23.10 13.93
CA LEU A 232 12.21 23.95 14.21
C LEU A 232 11.38 24.16 12.95
N LEU A 233 10.07 23.97 13.08
CA LEU A 233 9.13 24.25 11.99
C LEU A 233 8.30 25.46 12.34
N ALA A 234 8.38 26.51 11.51
CA ALA A 234 7.60 27.73 11.70
C ALA A 234 6.10 27.42 11.78
N VAL A 235 5.44 27.87 12.84
CA VAL A 235 4.00 27.69 13.06
C VAL A 235 3.30 29.00 12.77
N SER A 236 2.84 29.12 11.53
CA SER A 236 2.04 30.22 11.04
C SER A 236 0.71 29.69 10.53
N PRO A 237 -0.33 30.53 10.39
CA PRO A 237 -1.57 30.13 9.72
C PRO A 237 -1.32 29.53 8.33
N LEU A 238 -0.28 30.01 7.64
CA LEU A 238 0.11 29.53 6.32
C LEU A 238 0.75 28.13 6.38
N SER A 239 1.63 27.84 7.33
CA SER A 239 2.21 26.49 7.47
C SER A 239 1.17 25.47 7.94
N ILE A 240 0.21 25.86 8.80
CA ILE A 240 -0.93 25.02 9.17
C ILE A 240 -1.77 24.67 7.94
N MET A 241 -2.04 25.67 7.08
CA MET A 241 -2.75 25.45 5.81
C MET A 241 -1.98 24.50 4.88
N TRP A 242 -0.65 24.64 4.77
CA TRP A 242 0.17 23.72 3.98
C TRP A 242 0.20 22.30 4.53
N ILE A 243 0.24 22.13 5.85
CA ILE A 243 0.15 20.82 6.49
C ILE A 243 -1.21 20.19 6.18
N TRP A 244 -2.30 20.94 6.35
CA TRP A 244 -3.64 20.47 6.01
C TRP A 244 -3.78 20.14 4.52
N LEU A 245 -3.25 20.98 3.63
CA LEU A 245 -3.21 20.68 2.21
C LEU A 245 -2.38 19.42 1.93
N GLY A 246 -1.26 19.23 2.63
CA GLY A 246 -0.47 18.00 2.60
C GLY A 246 -1.32 16.77 2.93
N TRP A 247 -2.14 16.84 3.97
CA TRP A 247 -3.10 15.79 4.31
C TRP A 247 -4.10 15.51 3.18
N THR A 248 -4.63 16.54 2.52
CA THR A 248 -5.53 16.35 1.37
C THR A 248 -4.85 15.68 0.18
N VAL A 249 -3.64 16.13 -0.18
CA VAL A 249 -2.89 15.62 -1.33
C VAL A 249 -2.45 14.18 -1.08
N LEU A 250 -1.90 13.90 0.10
CA LEU A 250 -1.48 12.57 0.48
C LEU A 250 -2.69 11.61 0.61
N GLY A 251 -3.82 12.09 1.13
CA GLY A 251 -5.06 11.31 1.10
C GLY A 251 -5.53 10.98 -0.31
N ALA A 252 -5.43 11.93 -1.25
CA ALA A 252 -5.73 11.70 -2.65
C ALA A 252 -4.80 10.64 -3.26
N LEU A 253 -3.51 10.68 -2.95
CA LEU A 253 -2.53 9.69 -3.39
C LEU A 253 -2.86 8.29 -2.85
N ILE A 254 -3.15 8.15 -1.55
CA ILE A 254 -3.51 6.86 -0.95
C ILE A 254 -4.78 6.31 -1.57
N GLY A 255 -5.83 7.13 -1.70
CA GLY A 255 -7.10 6.70 -2.26
C GLY A 255 -7.00 6.33 -3.75
N GLY A 256 -6.23 7.11 -4.52
CA GLY A 256 -5.98 6.85 -5.94
C GLY A 256 -5.15 5.58 -6.15
N LEU A 257 -4.08 5.39 -5.40
CA LEU A 257 -3.24 4.19 -5.45
C LEU A 257 -4.01 2.96 -4.96
N GLY A 258 -4.83 3.13 -3.93
CA GLY A 258 -5.74 2.12 -3.40
C GLY A 258 -6.68 1.56 -4.46
N GLN A 259 -7.28 2.45 -5.25
CA GLN A 259 -8.14 2.10 -6.40
C GLN A 259 -7.36 1.56 -7.60
N ALA A 260 -6.16 2.09 -7.89
CA ALA A 260 -5.31 1.59 -8.97
C ALA A 260 -4.90 0.12 -8.76
N MET A 261 -4.72 -0.26 -7.50
CA MET A 261 -4.38 -1.63 -7.08
C MET A 261 -5.62 -2.49 -6.79
N ALA A 262 -6.84 -1.96 -6.96
CA ALA A 262 -8.07 -2.69 -6.69
C ALA A 262 -8.58 -3.41 -7.95
N GLN A 263 -9.02 -4.65 -7.78
CA GLN A 263 -9.64 -5.41 -8.86
C GLN A 263 -11.09 -4.97 -9.00
N PRO A 264 -11.56 -4.61 -10.20
CA PRO A 264 -12.98 -4.38 -10.40
C PRO A 264 -13.76 -5.70 -10.22
N ALA A 265 -14.83 -5.65 -9.43
CA ALA A 265 -15.66 -6.81 -9.12
C ALA A 265 -16.49 -7.29 -10.32
N ALA A 266 -16.68 -6.43 -11.32
CA ALA A 266 -17.47 -6.72 -12.50
C ALA A 266 -16.72 -7.57 -13.56
N LEU A 267 -15.42 -7.85 -13.36
CA LEU A 267 -14.68 -8.79 -14.22
C LEU A 267 -15.10 -10.23 -13.90
N VAL A 268 -15.39 -11.02 -14.94
CA VAL A 268 -15.83 -12.42 -14.80
C VAL A 268 -14.90 -13.35 -15.60
N GLY A 269 -14.78 -14.60 -15.16
CA GLY A 269 -14.08 -15.64 -15.91
C GLY A 269 -12.58 -15.42 -16.03
N THR A 270 -12.04 -15.57 -17.24
CA THR A 270 -10.59 -15.55 -17.51
C THR A 270 -9.97 -14.18 -17.28
N GLU A 271 -10.67 -13.09 -17.60
CA GLU A 271 -10.17 -11.73 -17.44
C GLU A 271 -9.94 -11.37 -15.96
N ALA A 272 -10.81 -11.86 -15.08
CA ALA A 272 -10.66 -11.68 -13.64
C ALA A 272 -9.41 -12.37 -13.11
N GLU A 273 -9.09 -13.57 -13.62
CA GLU A 273 -7.94 -14.35 -13.18
C GLU A 273 -6.62 -13.76 -13.70
N GLU A 274 -6.59 -13.34 -14.96
CA GLU A 274 -5.45 -12.62 -15.54
C GLU A 274 -5.17 -11.32 -14.79
N ALA A 275 -6.23 -10.55 -14.46
CA ALA A 275 -6.10 -9.33 -13.66
C ALA A 275 -5.59 -9.60 -12.23
N ARG A 276 -5.99 -10.72 -11.60
CA ARG A 276 -5.43 -11.18 -10.31
C ARG A 276 -3.95 -11.46 -10.41
N GLU A 277 -3.54 -12.18 -11.45
CA GLU A 277 -2.15 -12.58 -11.61
C GLU A 277 -1.25 -11.37 -11.88
N VAL A 278 -1.64 -10.47 -12.78
CA VAL A 278 -0.91 -9.23 -13.06
C VAL A 278 -0.79 -8.37 -11.80
N ARG A 279 -1.90 -8.18 -11.07
CA ARG A 279 -1.89 -7.43 -9.81
C ARG A 279 -1.00 -8.09 -8.77
N LYS A 280 -1.05 -9.42 -8.63
CA LYS A 280 -0.22 -10.15 -7.67
C LYS A 280 1.26 -9.93 -7.99
N ARG A 281 1.65 -10.03 -9.26
CA ARG A 281 3.02 -9.76 -9.71
C ARG A 281 3.44 -8.31 -9.45
N LEU A 282 2.57 -7.33 -9.73
CA LEU A 282 2.83 -5.91 -9.47
C LEU A 282 2.96 -5.61 -7.98
N THR A 283 2.05 -6.18 -7.18
CA THR A 283 2.02 -6.01 -5.72
C THR A 283 3.23 -6.70 -5.10
N ASP A 284 3.57 -7.92 -5.50
CA ASP A 284 4.76 -8.62 -5.00
C ASP A 284 6.04 -7.89 -5.42
N GLY A 285 6.09 -7.37 -6.65
CA GLY A 285 7.22 -6.61 -7.18
C GLY A 285 7.44 -5.26 -6.48
N LEU A 286 6.39 -4.59 -6.00
CA LEU A 286 6.48 -3.29 -5.33
C LEU A 286 6.48 -3.40 -3.80
N ALA A 287 5.59 -4.22 -3.25
CA ALA A 287 5.39 -4.34 -1.80
C ALA A 287 6.58 -5.03 -1.14
N MET A 288 7.22 -6.02 -1.79
CA MET A 288 8.35 -6.71 -1.18
C MET A 288 9.57 -5.79 -1.00
N PRO A 289 10.03 -5.05 -2.03
CA PRO A 289 11.09 -4.06 -1.85
C PRO A 289 10.70 -2.95 -0.87
N ALA A 290 9.48 -2.40 -0.98
CA ALA A 290 9.05 -1.31 -0.10
C ALA A 290 8.99 -1.75 1.38
N LEU A 291 8.49 -2.97 1.65
CA LEU A 291 8.49 -3.55 3.00
C LEU A 291 9.92 -3.79 3.50
N ALA A 292 10.80 -4.30 2.65
CA ALA A 292 12.20 -4.48 3.00
C ALA A 292 12.87 -3.14 3.33
N THR A 293 12.66 -2.11 2.51
CA THR A 293 13.15 -0.75 2.78
C THR A 293 12.60 -0.20 4.08
N LEU A 294 11.31 -0.43 4.37
CA LEU A 294 10.70 0.00 5.62
C LEU A 294 11.34 -0.66 6.84
N VAL A 295 11.46 -1.99 6.80
CA VAL A 295 12.07 -2.78 7.89
C VAL A 295 13.51 -2.33 8.10
N ILE A 296 14.27 -2.15 7.02
CA ILE A 296 15.64 -1.63 7.08
C ILE A 296 15.66 -0.22 7.67
N ALA A 297 14.77 0.68 7.24
CA ALA A 297 14.71 2.04 7.77
C ALA A 297 14.41 2.04 9.28
N VAL A 298 13.43 1.24 9.74
CA VAL A 298 13.11 1.10 11.17
C VAL A 298 14.32 0.58 11.95
N ILE A 299 15.01 -0.45 11.43
CA ILE A 299 16.21 -1.01 12.05
C ILE A 299 17.33 0.04 12.12
N VAL A 300 17.66 0.68 10.99
CA VAL A 300 18.76 1.63 10.86
C VAL A 300 18.54 2.84 11.74
N VAL A 301 17.33 3.38 11.76
CA VAL A 301 16.98 4.51 12.61
C VAL A 301 17.08 4.11 14.08
N SER A 302 16.43 3.02 14.49
CA SER A 302 16.39 2.61 15.89
C SER A 302 17.80 2.36 16.40
N PHE A 303 18.61 1.67 15.59
CA PHE A 303 20.01 1.41 15.86
C PHE A 303 20.88 2.67 15.86
N GLY A 304 20.71 3.55 14.87
CA GLY A 304 21.42 4.83 14.79
C GLY A 304 21.12 5.72 15.99
N SER A 305 19.86 5.79 16.42
CA SER A 305 19.46 6.52 17.63
C SER A 305 20.12 5.96 18.89
N LEU A 306 20.29 4.63 18.95
CA LEU A 306 20.99 3.97 20.04
C LEU A 306 22.48 4.33 20.06
N LEU A 307 23.13 4.30 18.91
CA LEU A 307 24.54 4.67 18.76
C LEU A 307 24.79 6.14 19.10
N LEU A 308 23.87 7.04 18.74
CA LEU A 308 23.96 8.46 19.08
C LEU A 308 23.80 8.68 20.58
N ARG A 309 22.85 7.98 21.22
CA ARG A 309 22.63 8.08 22.67
C ARG A 309 23.76 7.46 23.48
N TYR A 310 24.36 6.39 22.98
CA TYR A 310 25.37 5.58 23.67
C TYR A 310 26.65 5.46 22.83
N SER A 311 27.23 6.61 22.46
CA SER A 311 28.40 6.68 21.57
C SER A 311 29.61 5.91 22.11
N GLY A 312 29.74 5.78 23.44
CA GLY A 312 30.79 4.96 24.08
C GLY A 312 30.74 3.47 23.73
N PHE A 313 29.56 2.94 23.38
CA PHE A 313 29.38 1.55 22.96
C PHE A 313 29.44 1.36 21.44
N ALA A 314 29.52 2.44 20.66
CA ALA A 314 29.50 2.39 19.21
C ALA A 314 30.60 1.47 18.61
N PRO A 315 31.87 1.47 19.10
CA PRO A 315 32.89 0.58 18.58
C PRO A 315 32.58 -0.91 18.82
N LEU A 316 32.09 -1.26 20.01
CA LEU A 316 31.76 -2.64 20.37
C LEU A 316 30.58 -3.16 19.54
N ILE A 317 29.57 -2.31 19.38
CA ILE A 317 28.40 -2.59 18.55
C ILE A 317 28.81 -2.75 17.07
N ALA A 318 29.70 -1.90 16.56
CA ALA A 318 30.21 -2.00 15.19
C ALA A 318 30.95 -3.34 14.97
N ILE A 319 31.78 -3.77 15.92
CA ILE A 319 32.45 -5.07 15.88
C ILE A 319 31.42 -6.21 15.84
N LEU A 320 30.39 -6.15 16.69
CA LEU A 320 29.37 -7.19 16.78
C LEU A 320 28.52 -7.28 15.50
N VAL A 321 28.18 -6.15 14.88
CA VAL A 321 27.52 -6.10 13.57
C VAL A 321 28.44 -6.60 12.46
N SER A 322 29.73 -6.25 12.46
CA SER A 322 30.70 -6.79 11.49
C SER A 322 30.82 -8.31 11.60
N ILE A 323 30.93 -8.85 12.82
CA ILE A 323 30.97 -10.30 13.03
C ILE A 323 29.65 -10.95 12.56
N GLY A 324 28.51 -10.35 12.89
CA GLY A 324 27.19 -10.84 12.48
C GLY A 324 27.01 -10.84 10.96
N THR A 325 27.39 -9.75 10.28
CA THR A 325 27.30 -9.62 8.82
C THR A 325 28.26 -10.56 8.09
N ILE A 326 29.50 -10.71 8.55
CA ILE A 326 30.45 -11.69 8.00
C ILE A 326 29.94 -13.12 8.22
N GLY A 327 29.44 -13.43 9.42
CA GLY A 327 28.87 -14.74 9.73
C GLY A 327 27.65 -15.05 8.87
N PHE A 328 26.75 -14.09 8.69
CA PHE A 328 25.60 -14.23 7.82
C PHE A 328 26.00 -14.40 6.34
N ALA A 329 26.96 -13.60 5.86
CA ALA A 329 27.49 -13.72 4.50
C ALA A 329 28.13 -15.10 4.27
N ALA A 330 28.88 -15.63 5.24
CA ALA A 330 29.44 -16.96 5.18
C ALA A 330 28.37 -18.07 5.14
N LEU A 331 27.30 -17.94 5.95
CA LEU A 331 26.17 -18.87 5.96
C LEU A 331 25.41 -18.85 4.64
N MET A 332 25.12 -17.67 4.09
CA MET A 332 24.46 -17.52 2.79
C MET A 332 25.34 -18.05 1.66
N SER A 333 26.66 -17.78 1.71
CA SER A 333 27.62 -18.31 0.73
C SER A 333 27.71 -19.84 0.77
N SER A 334 27.48 -20.47 1.92
CA SER A 334 27.50 -21.93 2.06
C SER A 334 26.26 -22.62 1.49
N ARG A 335 25.18 -21.87 1.23
CA ARG A 335 23.88 -22.42 0.77
C ARG A 335 23.31 -21.56 -0.37
N PRO A 336 23.87 -21.65 -1.59
CA PRO A 336 23.51 -20.79 -2.71
C PRO A 336 22.06 -20.95 -3.21
N ASN A 337 21.37 -22.04 -2.85
CA ASN A 337 19.99 -22.30 -3.26
C ASN A 337 18.96 -22.06 -2.14
N LEU A 338 19.34 -21.44 -1.01
CA LEU A 338 18.38 -21.08 0.03
C LEU A 338 17.42 -20.00 -0.49
N ARG A 339 16.18 -20.41 -0.80
CA ARG A 339 15.09 -19.47 -1.06
C ARG A 339 14.61 -18.93 0.28
N VAL A 340 15.03 -17.71 0.64
CA VAL A 340 14.50 -17.03 1.83
C VAL A 340 13.02 -16.75 1.58
N THR A 341 12.17 -17.43 2.33
CA THR A 341 10.73 -17.20 2.30
C THR A 341 10.37 -15.88 2.99
N LYS A 342 9.22 -15.29 2.64
CA LYS A 342 8.74 -14.05 3.27
C LYS A 342 8.64 -14.20 4.80
N GLY A 343 8.24 -15.38 5.28
CA GLY A 343 8.17 -15.69 6.71
C GLY A 343 9.53 -15.71 7.40
N GLU A 344 10.54 -16.35 6.79
CA GLU A 344 11.90 -16.39 7.33
C GLU A 344 12.52 -14.99 7.41
N PHE A 345 12.28 -14.14 6.40
CA PHE A 345 12.74 -12.75 6.44
C PHE A 345 12.10 -11.96 7.59
N LEU A 346 10.77 -12.09 7.77
CA LEU A 346 10.06 -11.40 8.86
C LEU A 346 10.50 -11.90 10.24
N VAL A 347 10.70 -13.21 10.41
CA VAL A 347 11.21 -13.78 11.66
C VAL A 347 12.63 -13.29 11.94
N ALA A 348 13.49 -13.24 10.93
CA ALA A 348 14.84 -12.70 11.07
C ALA A 348 14.82 -11.19 11.45
N ALA A 349 13.99 -10.39 10.78
CA ALA A 349 13.81 -8.97 11.09
C ALA A 349 13.28 -8.75 12.51
N ALA A 350 12.31 -9.55 12.95
CA ALA A 350 11.80 -9.51 14.32
C ALA A 350 12.89 -9.89 15.34
N GLY A 351 13.69 -10.93 15.05
CA GLY A 351 14.82 -11.32 15.87
C GLY A 351 15.86 -10.21 16.03
N VAL A 352 16.21 -9.54 14.93
CA VAL A 352 17.08 -8.34 14.96
C VAL A 352 16.44 -7.24 15.81
N GLY A 353 15.15 -6.96 15.63
CA GLY A 353 14.42 -5.98 16.44
C GLY A 353 14.46 -6.27 17.95
N VAL A 354 14.30 -7.54 18.34
CA VAL A 354 14.40 -7.98 19.75
C VAL A 354 15.81 -7.75 20.29
N VAL A 355 16.85 -8.14 19.53
CA VAL A 355 18.25 -7.93 19.94
C VAL A 355 18.56 -6.44 20.11
N LEU A 356 18.07 -5.60 19.20
CA LEU A 356 18.23 -4.16 19.29
C LEU A 356 17.52 -3.57 20.51
N THR A 357 16.30 -4.04 20.80
CA THR A 357 15.55 -3.63 21.99
C THR A 357 16.27 -4.05 23.27
N MET A 358 16.82 -5.27 23.30
CA MET A 358 17.59 -5.78 24.42
C MET A 358 18.89 -4.96 24.63
N LEU A 359 19.62 -4.66 23.57
CA LEU A 359 20.78 -3.76 23.62
C LEU A 359 20.40 -2.38 24.13
N ALA A 360 19.23 -1.85 23.74
CA ALA A 360 18.73 -0.58 24.23
C ALA A 360 18.44 -0.60 25.73
N LEU A 361 17.79 -1.67 26.21
CA LEU A 361 17.50 -1.85 27.63
C LEU A 361 18.77 -2.02 28.46
N ILE A 362 19.75 -2.78 27.97
CA ILE A 362 21.05 -2.95 28.63
C ILE A 362 21.81 -1.63 28.69
N ALA A 363 21.88 -0.91 27.57
CA ALA A 363 22.54 0.40 27.53
C ALA A 363 21.86 1.41 28.47
N ALA A 364 20.52 1.39 28.56
CA ALA A 364 19.78 2.20 29.51
C ALA A 364 20.04 1.81 30.97
N ALA A 365 20.09 0.51 31.28
CA ALA A 365 20.40 0.03 32.63
C ALA A 365 21.82 0.36 33.06
N VAL A 366 22.81 0.20 32.18
CA VAL A 366 24.23 0.49 32.46
C VAL A 366 24.49 2.00 32.56
N SER A 367 23.71 2.81 31.86
CA SER A 367 23.80 4.28 31.97
C SER A 367 22.98 4.85 33.14
N GLY A 368 22.18 4.02 33.80
CA GLY A 368 21.33 4.38 34.93
C GLY A 368 22.07 4.55 36.27
N ASP A 369 23.32 4.09 36.38
CA ASP A 369 24.16 4.22 37.59
C ASP A 369 24.86 5.59 37.70
N GLY A 370 24.42 6.61 36.95
CA GLY A 370 25.00 7.96 36.94
C GLY A 370 24.12 9.07 37.52
N HIS A 371 22.94 8.76 38.06
CA HIS A 371 22.02 9.75 38.61
C HIS A 371 21.57 9.40 40.03
N GLU A 372 22.53 9.20 40.93
CA GLU A 372 22.33 9.49 42.34
C GLU A 372 23.47 10.40 42.82
N GLU A 373 23.10 11.44 43.57
CA GLU A 373 23.94 12.45 44.23
C GLU A 373 24.37 13.71 43.44
N GLU A 374 23.40 14.54 43.08
CA GLU A 374 23.41 15.95 43.54
C GLU A 374 22.06 16.24 44.22
N ALA A 375 21.77 15.47 45.27
CA ALA A 375 20.93 15.99 46.33
C ALA A 375 21.74 17.11 46.99
N GLY A 376 21.44 18.36 46.59
CA GLY A 376 22.03 19.53 47.20
C GLY A 376 21.98 19.42 48.72
N ASP A 377 23.13 19.58 49.34
CA ASP A 377 23.28 19.73 50.78
C ASP A 377 22.29 20.80 51.28
N PRO A 378 21.25 20.44 52.07
CA PRO A 378 20.32 21.43 52.60
C PRO A 378 20.93 22.23 53.78
N ALA A 379 22.22 22.06 54.11
CA ALA A 379 22.87 22.74 55.22
C ALA A 379 23.84 23.88 54.82
N GLY A 380 23.88 24.30 53.54
CA GLY A 380 24.80 25.36 53.08
C GLY A 380 24.23 26.78 52.98
N HIS A 381 22.90 26.95 52.96
CA HIS A 381 22.27 28.26 52.63
C HIS A 381 21.46 28.91 53.75
N ALA A 382 21.63 28.49 55.01
CA ALA A 382 20.88 29.02 56.15
C ALA A 382 21.65 30.02 57.05
N LEU A 383 22.79 30.57 56.62
CA LEU A 383 23.61 31.48 57.45
C LEU A 383 24.03 32.80 56.78
N GLU A 384 23.37 33.25 55.71
CA GLU A 384 23.67 34.57 55.10
C GLU A 384 22.57 35.63 55.24
N TYR A 385 21.60 35.42 56.14
CA TYR A 385 20.55 36.44 56.41
C TYR A 385 20.22 36.60 57.89
N VAL A 386 21.23 36.67 58.76
CA VAL A 386 21.06 37.18 60.13
C VAL A 386 22.30 37.96 60.57
N ILE A 387 22.53 39.15 60.01
CA ILE A 387 23.07 40.29 60.76
C ILE A 387 22.29 41.53 60.29
N THR A 388 21.12 41.75 60.89
CA THR A 388 20.57 43.09 60.99
C THR A 388 21.49 43.90 61.90
N ASP A 389 22.18 44.89 61.35
CA ASP A 389 22.82 45.95 62.13
C ASP A 389 21.74 46.92 62.61
N PRO A 390 21.48 47.07 63.92
CA PRO A 390 20.65 48.13 64.44
C PRO A 390 21.55 49.27 64.94
N ALA A 391 21.27 50.46 64.42
CA ALA A 391 21.64 51.77 64.97
C ALA A 391 23.05 52.29 64.61
N SER A 392 23.12 53.38 63.86
CA SER A 392 22.95 54.75 64.37
C SER A 392 23.74 55.78 63.54
N ARG A 393 23.06 56.91 63.28
CA ARG A 393 23.58 58.26 62.97
C ARG A 393 24.11 58.56 61.58
#